data_AF-A0A7K3YZK4-F1
#
_entry.id   AF-A0A7K3YZK4-F1
#
_cell.length_a   1.000
_cell.length_b   1.000
_cell.length_c   1.000
_cell.angle_alpha   90.00
_cell.angle_beta   90.00
_cell.angle_gamma   90.00
#
_symmetry.space_group_name_H-M   'P 1'
#
loop_
_entity.id
_entity.type
_entity.pdbx_description
1 polymer ?
#
loop_
_entity_poly.entity_id
_entity_poly.type
_entity_poly.pdbx_seq_one_letter_code
_entity_poly.pdbx_strand_id
1 'polypeptide(L)'
;MDTQSVTYLCHRLERYARAVAGTKAHFSEITPLGKYPASAPYFERCGIRELFDALDDESARKDTLMQTFQAIGHELLSLEREQGSAYRRLLHAELSARLDVYAAAVCHANLGCRQALFGPDPENRDRIIVLIHELETTHDVTGAKDLLHALDACFLPLGTESTQDLFNSNPHDRTVMPHANRSDEVEG
;
A
#
# COMPACT_ATOMS: atom_id res chain seq x y z
N MET A 1 -22.29 -11.51 -23.95
CA MET A 1 -22.11 -10.54 -22.85
C MET A 1 -21.84 -11.31 -21.57
N ASP A 2 -20.65 -11.20 -20.98
CA ASP A 2 -20.38 -11.79 -19.67
C ASP A 2 -21.10 -10.97 -18.58
N THR A 3 -22.21 -11.50 -18.10
CA THR A 3 -23.06 -10.84 -17.10
C THR A 3 -22.31 -10.60 -15.80
N GLN A 4 -21.30 -11.40 -15.46
CA GLN A 4 -20.53 -11.24 -14.22
C GLN A 4 -19.59 -10.04 -14.28
N SER A 5 -18.79 -9.92 -15.35
CA SER A 5 -17.91 -8.76 -15.54
C SER A 5 -18.68 -7.43 -15.57
N VAL A 6 -19.83 -7.40 -16.26
CA VAL A 6 -20.67 -6.20 -16.32
C VAL A 6 -21.28 -5.86 -14.96
N THR A 7 -21.74 -6.86 -14.20
CA THR A 7 -22.28 -6.64 -12.84
C THR A 7 -21.19 -6.14 -11.89
N TYR A 8 -19.99 -6.71 -11.98
CA TYR A 8 -18.84 -6.26 -11.20
C TYR A 8 -18.48 -4.80 -11.52
N LEU A 9 -18.47 -4.43 -12.80
CA LEU A 9 -18.21 -3.05 -13.22
C LEU A 9 -19.27 -2.07 -12.69
N CYS A 10 -20.56 -2.43 -12.72
CA CYS A 10 -21.62 -1.63 -12.09
C CYS A 10 -21.32 -1.37 -10.61
N HIS A 11 -20.96 -2.41 -9.85
CA HIS A 11 -20.61 -2.25 -8.44
C HIS A 11 -19.38 -1.38 -8.21
N ARG A 12 -18.36 -1.47 -9.09
CA ARG A 12 -17.19 -0.59 -9.04
C ARG A 12 -17.56 0.87 -9.28
N LEU A 13 -18.45 1.15 -10.25
CA LEU A 13 -18.94 2.50 -10.50
C LEU A 13 -19.79 3.03 -9.33
N GLU A 14 -20.63 2.21 -8.71
CA GLU A 14 -21.39 2.59 -7.51
C GLU A 14 -20.47 2.96 -6.34
N ARG A 15 -19.40 2.18 -6.12
CA ARG A 15 -18.40 2.48 -5.09
C ARG A 15 -17.68 3.79 -5.39
N TYR A 16 -17.28 4.01 -6.64
CA TYR A 16 -16.63 5.26 -7.05
C TYR A 16 -17.55 6.46 -6.85
N ALA A 17 -18.81 6.39 -7.28
CA ALA A 17 -19.81 7.43 -7.06
C ALA A 17 -20.01 7.73 -5.56
N ARG A 18 -20.12 6.68 -4.73
CA ARG A 18 -20.26 6.82 -3.29
C ARG A 18 -19.03 7.46 -2.64
N ALA A 19 -17.83 7.13 -3.12
CA ALA A 19 -16.60 7.74 -2.61
C ALA A 19 -16.53 9.23 -2.93
N VAL A 20 -16.89 9.64 -4.16
CA VAL A 20 -16.98 11.07 -4.54
C VAL A 20 -18.01 11.79 -3.69
N ALA A 21 -19.23 11.27 -3.62
CA ALA A 21 -20.32 11.86 -2.85
C ALA A 21 -19.99 11.94 -1.34
N GLY A 22 -19.42 10.88 -0.78
CA GLY A 22 -19.01 10.82 0.62
C GLY A 22 -17.90 11.82 0.95
N THR A 23 -16.91 11.94 0.08
CA THR A 23 -15.82 12.92 0.24
C THR A 23 -16.35 14.35 0.18
N LYS A 24 -17.31 14.62 -0.72
CA LYS A 24 -17.96 15.93 -0.80
C LYS A 24 -18.81 16.23 0.44
N ALA A 25 -19.62 15.27 0.89
CA ALA A 25 -20.53 15.45 2.02
C ALA A 25 -19.80 15.64 3.36
N HIS A 26 -18.68 14.95 3.55
CA HIS A 26 -17.93 14.92 4.80
C HIS A 26 -16.58 15.64 4.72
N PHE A 27 -16.44 16.60 3.81
CA PHE A 27 -15.14 17.23 3.53
C PHE A 27 -14.46 17.83 4.78
N SER A 28 -15.25 18.44 5.67
CA SER A 28 -14.75 19.02 6.93
C SER A 28 -14.32 17.98 7.98
N GLU A 29 -14.69 16.71 7.81
CA GLU A 29 -14.38 15.60 8.71
C GLU A 29 -13.22 14.74 8.19
N ILE A 30 -12.69 15.05 7.01
CA ILE A 30 -11.59 14.30 6.41
C ILE A 30 -10.33 14.45 7.26
N THR A 31 -9.73 13.31 7.60
CA THR A 31 -8.46 13.21 8.30
C THR A 31 -7.60 12.12 7.66
N PRO A 32 -6.26 12.22 7.69
CA PRO A 32 -5.34 11.33 6.99
C PRO A 32 -5.60 9.82 7.15
N LEU A 33 -6.01 9.36 8.35
CA LEU A 33 -6.30 7.95 8.64
C LEU A 33 -7.73 7.76 9.18
N GLY A 34 -8.61 8.72 8.91
CA GLY A 34 -9.97 8.72 9.39
C GLY A 34 -10.91 7.82 8.60
N LYS A 35 -12.18 7.83 9.03
CA LYS A 35 -13.27 7.10 8.37
C LYS A 35 -13.51 7.55 6.92
N TYR A 36 -13.24 8.81 6.62
CA TYR A 36 -13.42 9.41 5.30
C TYR A 36 -12.05 9.85 4.74
N PRO A 37 -11.27 8.94 4.14
CA PRO A 37 -9.98 9.30 3.56
C PRO A 37 -10.18 10.17 2.31
N ALA A 38 -9.30 11.17 2.15
CA ALA A 38 -9.29 12.04 0.98
C ALA A 38 -9.02 11.26 -0.31
N SER A 39 -8.23 10.18 -0.22
CA SER A 39 -7.86 9.34 -1.36
C SER A 39 -9.00 8.46 -1.90
N ALA A 40 -10.11 8.32 -1.16
CA ALA A 40 -11.16 7.34 -1.49
C ALA A 40 -11.65 7.42 -2.95
N PRO A 41 -11.95 8.60 -3.53
CA PRO A 41 -12.40 8.68 -4.92
C PRO A 41 -11.37 8.13 -5.90
N TYR A 42 -10.09 8.46 -5.71
CA TYR A 42 -9.01 8.04 -6.60
C TYR A 42 -8.73 6.54 -6.49
N PHE A 43 -8.77 6.02 -5.27
CA PHE A 43 -8.58 4.58 -5.04
C PHE A 43 -9.70 3.75 -5.68
N GLU A 44 -10.96 4.17 -5.54
CA GLU A 44 -12.09 3.48 -6.16
C GLU A 44 -12.08 3.61 -7.70
N ARG A 45 -11.61 4.75 -8.22
CA ARG A 45 -11.40 4.99 -9.66
C ARG A 45 -10.33 4.08 -10.27
N CYS A 46 -9.29 3.75 -9.51
CA CYS A 46 -8.17 2.94 -9.96
C CYS A 46 -8.64 1.56 -10.45
N GLY A 47 -8.17 1.13 -11.61
CA GLY A 47 -8.52 -0.17 -12.19
C GLY A 47 -9.83 -0.18 -13.00
N ILE A 48 -10.67 0.87 -12.92
CA ILE A 48 -11.96 0.86 -13.64
C ILE A 48 -11.77 0.91 -15.16
N ARG A 49 -10.77 1.65 -15.65
CA ARG A 49 -10.51 1.75 -17.10
C ARG A 49 -10.02 0.43 -17.67
N GLU A 50 -9.16 -0.26 -16.94
CA GLU A 50 -8.67 -1.60 -17.28
C GLU A 50 -9.83 -2.62 -17.34
N LEU A 51 -10.85 -2.48 -16.48
CA LEU A 51 -12.07 -3.29 -16.56
C LEU A 51 -12.90 -2.99 -17.82
N PHE A 52 -12.92 -1.74 -18.29
CA PHE A 52 -13.54 -1.39 -19.58
C PHE A 52 -12.77 -1.96 -20.76
N ASP A 53 -11.44 -1.95 -20.70
CA ASP A 53 -10.58 -2.46 -21.76
C ASP A 53 -10.66 -3.99 -21.85
N ALA A 54 -10.84 -4.68 -20.72
CA ALA A 54 -11.06 -6.13 -20.66
C ALA A 54 -12.47 -6.57 -21.08
N LEU A 55 -13.42 -5.64 -21.23
CA LEU A 55 -14.76 -5.95 -21.75
C LEU A 55 -14.73 -6.02 -23.28
N ASP A 56 -14.82 -7.25 -23.81
CA ASP A 56 -14.94 -7.60 -25.24
C ASP A 56 -16.24 -7.10 -25.92
N ASP A 57 -17.01 -6.21 -25.27
CA ASP A 57 -18.38 -5.87 -25.66
C ASP A 57 -18.49 -4.44 -26.20
N GLU A 58 -18.53 -4.25 -27.53
CA GLU A 58 -18.88 -2.96 -28.16
C GLU A 58 -20.41 -2.74 -28.20
N SER A 59 -21.06 -2.82 -27.05
CA SER A 59 -22.52 -2.63 -26.95
C SER A 59 -22.89 -1.24 -26.42
N ALA A 60 -24.12 -0.82 -26.74
CA ALA A 60 -24.73 0.39 -26.16
C ALA A 60 -24.74 0.38 -24.62
N ARG A 61 -24.64 -0.80 -23.99
CA ARG A 61 -24.51 -0.93 -22.54
C ARG A 61 -23.12 -0.51 -22.05
N LYS A 62 -22.04 -0.88 -22.75
CA LYS A 62 -20.69 -0.41 -22.45
C LYS A 62 -20.61 1.11 -22.56
N ASP A 63 -21.23 1.69 -23.59
CA ASP A 63 -21.30 3.15 -23.77
C ASP A 63 -22.02 3.83 -22.59
N THR A 64 -23.14 3.29 -22.14
CA THR A 64 -23.89 3.82 -21.00
C THR A 64 -23.05 3.78 -19.71
N LEU A 65 -22.33 2.68 -19.48
CA LEU A 65 -21.44 2.55 -18.32
C LEU A 65 -20.24 3.52 -18.41
N MET A 66 -19.68 3.71 -19.61
CA MET A 66 -18.60 4.66 -19.84
C MET A 66 -19.05 6.10 -19.61
N GLN A 67 -20.26 6.46 -20.08
CA GLN A 67 -20.86 7.77 -19.78
C GLN A 67 -21.05 7.97 -18.28
N THR A 68 -21.48 6.93 -17.56
CA THR A 68 -21.60 6.96 -16.10
C THR A 68 -20.24 7.19 -15.43
N PHE A 69 -19.21 6.47 -15.86
CA PHE A 69 -17.84 6.66 -15.37
C PHE A 69 -17.34 8.09 -15.58
N GLN A 70 -17.56 8.65 -16.77
CA GLN A 70 -17.18 10.02 -17.10
C GLN A 70 -17.95 11.06 -16.26
N ALA A 71 -19.25 10.84 -16.04
CA ALA A 71 -20.08 11.71 -15.21
C ALA A 71 -19.55 11.78 -13.77
N ILE A 72 -19.24 10.64 -13.16
CA ILE A 72 -18.66 10.59 -11.81
C ILE A 72 -17.28 11.28 -11.79
N GLY A 73 -16.47 11.09 -12.85
CA GLY A 73 -15.21 11.81 -13.03
C GLY A 73 -15.37 13.33 -13.07
N HIS A 74 -16.40 13.84 -13.73
CA HIS A 74 -16.72 15.26 -13.74
C HIS A 74 -17.13 15.79 -12.36
N GLU A 75 -17.86 15.00 -11.56
CA GLU A 75 -18.17 15.36 -10.17
C GLU A 75 -16.91 15.47 -9.31
N LEU A 76 -15.97 14.53 -9.45
CA LEU A 76 -14.67 14.60 -8.77
C LEU A 76 -13.88 15.84 -9.19
N LEU A 77 -13.84 16.16 -10.48
CA LEU A 77 -13.20 17.38 -10.97
C LEU A 77 -13.87 18.65 -10.44
N SER A 78 -15.20 18.64 -10.27
CA SER A 78 -15.92 19.76 -9.64
C SER A 78 -15.51 19.92 -8.19
N LEU A 79 -15.46 18.82 -7.42
CA LEU A 79 -14.99 18.82 -6.03
C LEU A 79 -13.57 19.38 -5.92
N GLU A 80 -12.66 18.94 -6.81
CA GLU A 80 -11.28 19.44 -6.84
C GLU A 80 -11.21 20.94 -7.11
N ARG A 81 -12.04 21.47 -8.00
CA ARG A 81 -12.10 22.92 -8.28
C ARG A 81 -12.73 23.71 -7.13
N GLU A 82 -13.78 23.18 -6.52
CA GLU A 82 -14.50 23.79 -5.40
C GLU A 82 -13.59 23.92 -4.16
N GLN A 83 -12.85 22.86 -3.84
CA GLN A 83 -12.01 22.80 -2.63
C GLN A 83 -10.55 23.20 -2.88
N GLY A 84 -10.10 23.14 -4.13
CA GLY A 84 -8.79 23.61 -4.57
C GLY A 84 -7.63 23.08 -3.73
N SER A 85 -6.82 24.01 -3.20
CA SER A 85 -5.63 23.70 -2.42
C SER A 85 -5.94 23.02 -1.08
N ALA A 86 -7.14 23.20 -0.52
CA ALA A 86 -7.52 22.53 0.73
C ALA A 86 -7.57 21.01 0.54
N TYR A 87 -8.20 20.54 -0.55
CA TYR A 87 -8.28 19.12 -0.83
C TYR A 87 -6.90 18.52 -1.16
N ARG A 88 -6.08 19.27 -1.89
CA ARG A 88 -4.71 18.85 -2.21
C ARG A 88 -3.82 18.69 -0.96
N ARG A 89 -3.94 19.59 0.03
CA ARG A 89 -3.25 19.44 1.32
C ARG A 89 -3.72 18.21 2.09
N LEU A 90 -5.01 17.87 2.04
CA LEU A 90 -5.52 16.66 2.68
C LEU A 90 -4.96 15.39 2.03
N LEU A 91 -4.89 15.35 0.69
CA LEU A 91 -4.26 14.24 -0.04
C LEU A 91 -2.77 14.10 0.31
N HIS A 92 -2.03 15.21 0.36
CA HIS A 92 -0.62 15.18 0.77
C HIS A 92 -0.44 14.73 2.22
N ALA A 93 -1.26 15.23 3.15
CA ALA A 93 -1.21 14.81 4.55
C ALA A 93 -1.57 13.32 4.72
N GLU A 94 -2.52 12.82 3.93
CA GLU A 94 -2.83 11.39 3.86
C GLU A 94 -1.64 10.57 3.34
N LEU A 95 -0.96 11.03 2.28
CA LEU A 95 0.23 10.35 1.75
C LEU A 95 1.31 10.20 2.83
N SER A 96 1.64 11.27 3.55
CA SER A 96 2.62 11.21 4.64
C SER A 96 2.20 10.23 5.74
N ALA A 97 0.96 10.31 6.22
CA ALA A 97 0.49 9.42 7.28
C ALA A 97 0.47 7.94 6.85
N ARG A 98 0.14 7.66 5.58
CA ARG A 98 0.15 6.29 5.06
C ARG A 98 1.56 5.74 4.92
N LEU A 99 2.53 6.56 4.51
CA LEU A 99 3.95 6.17 4.49
C LEU A 99 4.45 5.81 5.88
N ASP A 100 4.10 6.59 6.91
CA ASP A 100 4.45 6.29 8.30
C ASP A 100 3.85 4.94 8.76
N VAL A 101 2.58 4.70 8.44
CA VAL A 101 1.90 3.42 8.74
C VAL A 101 2.55 2.26 8.00
N TYR A 102 2.91 2.46 6.72
CA TYR A 102 3.57 1.42 5.93
C TYR A 102 4.96 1.10 6.47
N ALA A 103 5.73 2.12 6.85
CA ALA A 103 7.03 1.95 7.49
C ALA A 103 6.92 1.13 8.79
N ALA A 104 5.94 1.45 9.64
CA ALA A 104 5.68 0.68 10.85
C ALA A 104 5.28 -0.78 10.54
N ALA A 105 4.48 -1.01 9.50
CA ALA A 105 4.11 -2.35 9.07
C ALA A 105 5.31 -3.17 8.59
N VAL A 106 6.21 -2.57 7.79
CA VAL A 106 7.48 -3.19 7.34
C VAL A 106 8.36 -3.54 8.55
N CYS A 107 8.56 -2.60 9.49
CA CYS A 107 9.32 -2.84 10.70
C CYS A 107 8.75 -4.02 11.51
N HIS A 108 7.44 -4.05 11.75
CA HIS A 108 6.81 -5.16 12.49
C HIS A 108 6.92 -6.50 11.76
N ALA A 109 6.83 -6.51 10.43
CA ALA A 109 7.01 -7.73 9.67
C ALA A 109 8.46 -8.25 9.75
N ASN A 110 9.45 -7.37 9.67
CA ASN A 110 10.87 -7.74 9.82
C ASN A 110 11.21 -8.23 11.23
N LEU A 111 10.47 -7.80 12.26
CA LEU A 111 10.57 -8.33 13.62
C LEU A 111 9.87 -9.69 13.81
N GLY A 112 9.30 -10.27 12.74
CA GLY A 112 8.55 -11.52 12.79
C GLY A 112 7.17 -11.41 13.45
N CYS A 113 6.68 -10.19 13.70
CA CYS A 113 5.38 -9.98 14.36
C CYS A 113 4.19 -10.18 13.41
N ARG A 114 4.41 -10.22 12.09
CA ARG A 114 3.40 -10.52 11.07
C ARG A 114 3.98 -11.39 9.97
N GLN A 115 3.39 -12.56 9.76
CA GLN A 115 3.63 -13.39 8.58
C GLN A 115 2.58 -13.03 7.52
N ALA A 116 3.00 -12.45 6.41
CA ALA A 116 2.11 -12.20 5.28
C ALA A 116 2.79 -12.62 3.97
N LEU A 117 2.14 -13.53 3.25
CA LEU A 117 2.55 -14.04 1.93
C LEU A 117 2.64 -12.93 0.87
N PHE A 118 1.97 -11.80 1.09
CA PHE A 118 1.78 -10.72 0.11
C PHE A 118 2.43 -9.39 0.55
N GLY A 119 3.33 -9.41 1.53
CA GLY A 119 3.94 -8.22 2.11
C GLY A 119 3.18 -7.66 3.32
N PRO A 120 3.74 -6.66 4.02
CA PRO A 120 3.30 -6.26 5.36
C PRO A 120 1.93 -5.56 5.39
N ASP A 121 1.56 -4.85 4.31
CA ASP A 121 0.29 -4.14 4.15
C ASP A 121 0.03 -3.76 2.67
N PRO A 122 -0.43 -4.70 1.83
CA PRO A 122 -0.59 -4.46 0.39
C PRO A 122 -1.67 -3.42 0.07
N GLU A 123 -2.77 -3.36 0.83
CA GLU A 123 -3.83 -2.37 0.58
C GLU A 123 -3.34 -0.94 0.85
N ASN A 124 -2.62 -0.72 1.97
CA ASN A 124 -2.06 0.60 2.23
C ASN A 124 -1.00 0.98 1.19
N ARG A 125 -0.18 0.01 0.74
CA ARG A 125 0.81 0.23 -0.33
C ARG A 125 0.15 0.69 -1.63
N ASP A 126 -0.92 0.04 -2.06
CA ASP A 126 -1.65 0.43 -3.27
C ASP A 126 -2.25 1.84 -3.15
N ARG A 127 -2.75 2.19 -1.97
CA ARG A 127 -3.25 3.55 -1.69
C ARG A 127 -2.15 4.61 -1.74
N ILE A 128 -0.94 4.30 -1.26
CA ILE A 128 0.23 5.18 -1.39
C ILE A 128 0.55 5.40 -2.87
N ILE A 129 0.55 4.34 -3.69
CA ILE A 129 0.82 4.44 -5.13
C ILE A 129 -0.20 5.34 -5.82
N VAL A 130 -1.49 5.15 -5.54
CA VAL A 130 -2.56 6.02 -6.06
C VAL A 130 -2.31 7.47 -5.66
N LEU A 131 -2.04 7.74 -4.38
CA LEU A 131 -1.78 9.10 -3.91
C LEU A 131 -0.57 9.76 -4.57
N ILE A 132 0.53 9.02 -4.74
CA ILE A 132 1.73 9.50 -5.45
C ILE A 132 1.34 9.89 -6.88
N HIS A 133 0.61 9.03 -7.60
CA HIS A 133 0.20 9.30 -8.98
C HIS A 133 -0.67 10.57 -9.09
N GLU A 134 -1.64 10.74 -8.18
CA GLU A 134 -2.54 11.91 -8.23
C GLU A 134 -1.87 13.22 -7.82
N LEU A 135 -0.85 13.16 -6.95
CA LEU A 135 -0.14 14.34 -6.45
C LEU A 135 1.02 14.75 -7.36
N GLU A 136 1.61 13.84 -8.13
CA GLU A 136 2.82 14.10 -8.94
C GLU A 136 2.68 15.27 -9.92
N THR A 137 1.47 15.55 -10.40
CA THR A 137 1.21 16.68 -11.30
C THR A 137 1.23 18.05 -10.61
N THR A 138 1.16 18.08 -9.27
CA THR A 138 0.96 19.30 -8.49
C THR A 138 1.94 19.48 -7.32
N HIS A 139 2.60 18.42 -6.89
CA HIS A 139 3.54 18.40 -5.76
C HIS A 139 4.79 17.63 -6.14
N ASP A 140 5.92 18.01 -5.55
CA ASP A 140 7.11 17.18 -5.58
C ASP A 140 6.88 15.95 -4.67
N VAL A 141 6.75 14.79 -5.30
CA VAL A 141 6.54 13.50 -4.63
C VAL A 141 7.81 12.63 -4.65
N THR A 142 8.96 13.17 -5.07
CA THR A 142 10.21 12.40 -5.23
C THR A 142 10.61 11.74 -3.92
N GLY A 143 10.62 12.47 -2.80
CA GLY A 143 10.95 11.90 -1.50
C GLY A 143 9.98 10.82 -1.03
N ALA A 144 8.68 10.93 -1.37
CA ALA A 144 7.69 9.89 -1.08
C ALA A 144 7.92 8.62 -1.91
N LYS A 145 8.28 8.77 -3.18
CA LYS A 145 8.65 7.65 -4.07
C LYS A 145 9.91 6.93 -3.58
N ASP A 146 10.95 7.70 -3.24
CA ASP A 146 12.20 7.16 -2.74
C ASP A 146 12.00 6.40 -1.43
N LEU A 147 11.21 6.97 -0.51
CA LEU A 147 10.87 6.32 0.75
C LEU A 147 10.08 5.03 0.52
N LEU A 148 9.05 5.04 -0.33
CA LEU A 148 8.28 3.84 -0.65
C LEU A 148 9.19 2.74 -1.23
N HIS A 149 10.05 3.10 -2.18
CA HIS A 149 11.01 2.17 -2.78
C HIS A 149 11.99 1.60 -1.74
N ALA A 150 12.51 2.43 -0.84
CA ALA A 150 13.37 1.98 0.24
C ALA A 150 12.63 1.02 1.19
N LEU A 151 11.37 1.31 1.54
CA LEU A 151 10.55 0.46 2.40
C LEU A 151 10.24 -0.90 1.74
N ASP A 152 9.90 -0.91 0.45
CA ASP A 152 9.70 -2.13 -0.33
C ASP A 152 10.97 -2.99 -0.36
N ALA A 153 12.14 -2.38 -0.54
CA ALA A 153 13.43 -3.07 -0.56
C ALA A 153 13.88 -3.57 0.82
N CYS A 154 13.48 -2.88 1.89
CA CYS A 154 13.79 -3.27 3.27
C CYS A 154 12.90 -4.41 3.80
N PHE A 155 11.82 -4.76 3.10
CA PHE A 155 10.99 -5.90 3.49
C PHE A 155 11.73 -7.21 3.20
N LEU A 156 12.06 -7.94 4.26
CA LEU A 156 12.69 -9.26 4.18
C LEU A 156 11.60 -10.32 4.43
N PRO A 157 11.04 -10.95 3.38
CA PRO A 157 10.10 -12.04 3.57
C PRO A 157 10.81 -13.17 4.34
N LEU A 158 10.29 -13.54 5.51
CA LEU A 158 10.78 -14.69 6.27
C LEU A 158 10.57 -15.96 5.42
N GLY A 159 11.64 -16.43 4.76
CA GLY A 159 11.56 -17.58 3.87
C GLY A 159 12.77 -17.88 2.99
N THR A 160 14.01 -17.71 3.47
CA THR A 160 15.17 -18.44 2.90
C THR A 160 16.18 -18.98 3.91
N GLU A 161 15.95 -18.81 5.22
CA GLU A 161 16.70 -19.57 6.22
C GLU A 161 15.72 -20.41 7.03
N SER A 162 15.91 -21.73 6.93
CA SER A 162 15.20 -22.69 7.74
C SER A 162 15.36 -22.28 9.20
N THR A 163 14.25 -22.13 9.91
CA THR A 163 14.26 -21.97 11.37
C THR A 163 14.97 -23.13 12.09
N GLN A 164 15.39 -24.19 11.40
CA GLN A 164 16.29 -25.22 11.93
C GLN A 164 17.73 -24.72 12.16
N ASP A 165 18.22 -23.70 11.46
CA ASP A 165 19.61 -23.23 11.63
C ASP A 165 19.79 -22.28 12.82
N LEU A 166 18.72 -21.60 13.24
CA LEU A 166 18.75 -20.72 14.43
C LEU A 166 18.67 -21.49 15.75
N PHE A 167 18.17 -22.73 15.74
CA PHE A 167 18.04 -23.58 16.94
C PHE A 167 19.00 -24.77 16.98
N ASN A 168 19.76 -25.06 15.90
CA ASN A 168 20.79 -26.10 15.87
C ASN A 168 22.18 -25.65 16.37
N SER A 169 22.29 -24.46 16.98
CA SER A 169 23.48 -24.11 17.74
C SER A 169 23.52 -24.91 19.04
N ASN A 170 23.95 -26.17 18.93
CA ASN A 170 24.24 -27.03 20.07
C ASN A 170 25.31 -26.35 20.94
N PRO A 171 25.04 -25.99 22.21
CA PRO A 171 26.00 -25.24 23.03
C PRO A 171 27.19 -26.10 23.51
N HIS A 172 27.33 -27.34 23.02
CA HIS A 172 28.35 -28.28 23.49
C HIS A 172 29.56 -28.48 22.57
N ASP A 173 29.66 -27.83 21.42
CA ASP A 173 30.75 -28.11 20.46
C ASP A 173 31.87 -27.07 20.42
N ARG A 174 32.06 -26.33 21.53
CA ARG A 174 33.22 -25.44 21.71
C ARG A 174 33.91 -25.65 23.04
N THR A 175 34.43 -26.84 23.32
CA THR A 175 35.69 -26.95 24.08
C THR A 175 36.30 -28.35 23.96
N VAL A 176 37.27 -28.51 23.06
CA VAL A 176 38.44 -29.35 23.33
C VAL A 176 39.67 -28.54 22.93
N MET A 177 40.20 -27.77 23.88
CA MET A 177 41.59 -27.31 23.81
C MET A 177 42.48 -28.49 24.23
N PRO A 178 43.49 -28.87 23.45
CA PRO A 178 44.49 -29.82 23.94
C PRO A 178 45.32 -29.16 25.05
N HIS A 179 45.33 -29.80 26.21
CA HIS A 179 46.20 -29.49 27.34
C HIS A 179 47.66 -29.40 26.91
N ALA A 180 48.24 -28.19 26.95
CA ALA A 180 49.67 -28.03 27.10
C ALA A 180 50.01 -28.25 28.58
N ASN A 181 50.50 -29.45 28.91
CA ASN A 181 51.11 -29.73 30.20
C ASN A 181 52.36 -28.87 30.37
N ARG A 182 52.25 -27.81 31.17
CA ARG A 182 53.38 -27.25 31.92
C ARG A 182 53.60 -28.16 33.13
N SER A 183 54.72 -28.88 33.12
CA SER A 183 55.34 -29.38 34.34
C SER A 183 56.44 -28.38 34.69
N ASP A 184 56.15 -27.53 35.67
CA ASP A 184 57.18 -26.94 36.51
C ASP A 184 57.48 -27.96 37.62
N GLU A 185 58.77 -28.12 37.96
CA GLU A 185 59.37 -28.61 39.21
C GLU A 185 60.82 -29.09 38.86
N VAL A 186 61.93 -28.78 39.54
CA VAL A 186 62.29 -28.13 40.81
C VAL A 186 63.79 -27.78 40.74
N GLU A 187 64.20 -26.78 41.54
CA GLU A 187 65.58 -26.38 41.89
C GLU A 187 66.57 -27.53 42.16
N GLY A 188 67.85 -27.27 41.84
CA GLY A 188 69.02 -28.09 42.20
C GLY A 188 70.25 -27.73 41.41
#